data_AF-A0A9D5BVV0-F1
#
_entry.id   AF-A0A9D5BVV0-F1
#
_cell.length_a   1.000
_cell.length_b   1.000
_cell.length_c   1.000
_cell.angle_alpha   90.00
_cell.angle_beta   90.00
_cell.angle_gamma   90.00
#
_symmetry.space_group_name_H-M   'P 1'
#
loop_
_entity.id
_entity.type
_entity.pdbx_description
1 polymer ?
#
loop_
_entity_poly.entity_id
_entity_poly.type
_entity_poly.pdbx_seq_one_letter_code
_entity_poly.pdbx_strand_id
1 'polypeptide(L)'
;MATIRNLKIKTSTCKRIVKELHSYEKEIEREAAKTVDMKEKGADPYDLKQQENVLAESRMMIPDCRKDWRPHFRRLESNIGMHIFTRYSLTF
;
A
#
# COMPACT_ATOMS: atom_id res chain seq x y z
N MET A 1 -24.97 -9.87 -11.44
CA MET A 1 -24.68 -8.58 -12.09
C MET A 1 -23.95 -7.66 -11.12
N ALA A 2 -22.71 -7.27 -11.42
CA ALA A 2 -22.02 -6.22 -10.66
C ALA A 2 -22.66 -4.86 -11.02
N THR A 3 -23.41 -4.28 -10.09
CA THR A 3 -23.99 -2.95 -10.26
C THR A 3 -22.90 -1.88 -10.13
N ILE A 4 -23.03 -0.77 -10.85
CA ILE A 4 -22.12 0.40 -10.80
C ILE A 4 -21.84 0.85 -9.34
N ARG A 5 -22.82 0.70 -8.44
CA ARG A 5 -22.67 0.96 -7.00
C ARG A 5 -21.60 0.07 -6.34
N ASN A 6 -21.56 -1.22 -6.67
CA ASN A 6 -20.59 -2.18 -6.13
C ASN A 6 -19.16 -1.88 -6.62
N LEU A 7 -19.03 -1.44 -7.88
CA LEU A 7 -17.77 -0.93 -8.45
C LEU A 7 -17.28 0.33 -7.72
N LYS A 8 -18.16 1.29 -7.44
CA LYS A 8 -17.80 2.50 -6.67
C LYS A 8 -17.28 2.15 -5.28
N ILE A 9 -17.95 1.24 -4.56
CA ILE A 9 -17.55 0.81 -3.21
C ILE A 9 -16.16 0.15 -3.25
N LYS A 10 -15.94 -0.83 -4.14
CA LYS A 10 -14.64 -1.51 -4.26
C LYS A 10 -13.52 -0.55 -4.66
N THR A 11 -13.82 0.43 -5.52
CA THR A 11 -12.87 1.48 -5.92
C THR A 11 -12.53 2.40 -4.73
N SER A 12 -13.51 2.82 -3.93
CA SER A 12 -13.24 3.61 -2.72
C SER A 12 -12.41 2.84 -1.70
N THR A 13 -12.65 1.54 -1.53
CA THR A 13 -11.83 0.68 -0.65
C THR A 13 -10.39 0.59 -1.13
N CYS A 14 -10.16 0.39 -2.44
CA CYS A 14 -8.81 0.38 -3.01
C CYS A 14 -8.11 1.73 -2.83
N LYS A 15 -8.82 2.85 -3.02
CA LYS A 15 -8.26 4.20 -2.78
C LYS A 15 -7.86 4.42 -1.32
N ARG A 16 -8.64 3.90 -0.36
CA ARG A 16 -8.30 3.98 1.07
C ARG A 16 -7.03 3.21 1.39
N ILE A 17 -6.93 1.97 0.93
CA ILE A 17 -5.76 1.11 1.18
C ILE A 17 -4.49 1.71 0.54
N VAL A 18 -4.60 2.32 -0.65
CA VAL A 18 -3.46 3.02 -1.28
C VAL A 18 -3.01 4.22 -0.46
N LYS A 19 -3.94 4.99 0.14
CA LYS A 19 -3.57 6.11 1.02
C LYS A 19 -2.89 5.64 2.30
N GLU A 20 -3.35 4.53 2.88
CA GLU A 20 -2.72 3.90 4.05
C GLU A 20 -1.29 3.46 3.71
N LEU A 21 -1.09 2.72 2.60
CA LEU A 21 0.23 2.35 2.08
C LEU A 21 1.16 3.55 1.88
N HIS A 22 0.65 4.62 1.27
CA HIS A 22 1.45 5.81 1.01
C HIS A 22 1.81 6.59 2.28
N SER A 23 0.97 6.50 3.32
CA SER A 23 1.30 7.04 4.64
C SER A 23 2.45 6.27 5.26
N TYR A 24 2.42 4.93 5.22
CA TYR A 24 3.51 4.07 5.72
C TYR A 24 4.81 4.28 4.95
N GLU A 25 4.77 4.41 3.61
CA GLU A 25 5.94 4.75 2.79
C GLU A 25 6.59 6.07 3.25
N LYS A 26 5.79 7.11 3.49
CA LYS A 26 6.28 8.41 3.98
C LYS A 26 6.83 8.37 5.39
N GLU A 27 6.35 7.49 6.25
CA GLU A 27 6.94 7.30 7.59
C GLU A 27 8.30 6.64 7.49
N ILE A 28 8.45 5.63 6.63
CA ILE A 28 9.74 4.96 6.41
C ILE A 28 10.75 5.91 5.78
N GLU A 29 10.34 6.77 4.85
CA GLU A 29 11.23 7.81 4.30
C GLU A 29 11.72 8.77 5.38
N ARG A 30 10.83 9.19 6.29
CA ARG A 30 11.19 10.08 7.41
C ARG A 30 12.13 9.41 8.40
N GLU A 31 11.85 8.17 8.79
CA GLU A 31 12.71 7.41 9.70
C GLU A 31 14.07 7.10 9.05
N ALA A 32 14.10 6.78 7.75
CA ALA A 32 15.34 6.55 7.01
C ALA A 32 16.18 7.83 6.89
N ALA A 33 15.55 8.97 6.59
CA ALA A 33 16.23 10.26 6.56
C ALA A 33 16.82 10.59 7.94
N LYS A 34 16.08 10.34 9.02
CA LYS A 34 16.56 10.53 10.38
C LYS A 34 17.74 9.61 10.72
N THR A 35 17.73 8.35 10.30
CA THR A 35 18.87 7.44 10.48
C THR A 35 20.12 7.94 9.75
N VAL A 36 19.97 8.45 8.52
CA VAL A 36 21.08 9.04 7.75
C VAL A 36 21.63 10.28 8.45
N ASP A 37 20.75 11.18 8.90
CA ASP A 37 21.12 12.37 9.66
C ASP A 37 21.88 12.04 10.96
N MET A 38 21.43 11.00 11.69
CA MET A 38 22.11 10.54 12.91
C MET A 38 23.48 9.95 12.61
N LYS A 39 23.61 9.25 11.48
CA LYS A 39 24.89 8.70 11.02
C LYS A 39 25.88 9.79 10.61
N GLU A 40 25.41 10.82 9.91
CA GLU A 40 26.23 11.97 9.51
C GLU A 40 26.66 12.83 10.71
N LYS A 41 25.79 12.99 11.70
CA LYS A 41 26.08 13.71 12.95
C LYS A 41 27.02 12.94 13.90
N GLY A 42 27.39 11.71 13.55
CA GLY A 42 28.24 10.85 14.40
C GLY A 42 27.56 10.48 15.72
N ALA A 43 26.23 10.23 15.68
CA ALA A 43 25.49 9.80 16.85
C ALA A 43 26.03 8.50 17.43
N ASP A 44 25.77 8.27 18.73
CA ASP A 44 26.27 7.10 19.44
C ASP A 44 25.83 5.78 18.75
N PRO A 45 26.69 4.75 18.71
CA PRO A 45 26.34 3.45 18.13
C PRO A 45 25.06 2.82 18.71
N TYR A 46 24.75 3.10 19.97
CA TYR A 46 23.53 2.64 20.64
C TYR A 46 22.28 3.31 20.05
N ASP A 47 22.32 4.63 19.88
CA ASP A 47 21.22 5.42 19.30
C ASP A 47 20.99 5.06 17.83
N LEU A 48 22.06 4.84 17.07
CA LEU A 48 21.98 4.36 15.69
C LEU A 48 21.32 2.99 15.60
N LYS A 49 21.71 2.05 16.46
CA LYS A 49 21.13 0.71 16.47
C LYS A 49 19.67 0.71 16.90
N GLN A 50 19.28 1.57 17.83
CA GLN A 50 17.88 1.76 18.21
C GLN A 50 17.07 2.31 17.03
N GLN A 51 17.58 3.33 16.34
CA GLN A 51 16.92 3.93 15.20
C GLN A 51 16.83 2.96 13.99
N GLU A 52 17.83 2.11 13.78
CA GLU A 52 17.78 1.03 12.77
C GLU A 52 16.72 -0.03 13.10
N ASN A 53 16.55 -0.40 14.38
CA ASN A 53 15.49 -1.32 14.79
C ASN A 53 14.10 -0.73 14.52
N VAL A 54 13.89 0.56 14.84
CA VAL A 54 12.64 1.28 14.54
C VAL A 54 12.36 1.27 13.03
N LEU A 55 13.37 1.58 12.22
CA LEU A 55 13.23 1.55 10.75
C LEU A 55 12.91 0.15 10.23
N ALA A 56 13.50 -0.90 10.82
CA ALA A 56 13.22 -2.29 10.46
C ALA A 56 11.78 -2.70 10.81
N GLU A 57 11.29 -2.31 11.99
CA GLU A 57 9.89 -2.52 12.39
C GLU A 57 8.91 -1.82 11.44
N SER A 58 9.16 -0.56 11.10
CA SER A 58 8.32 0.17 10.13
C SER A 58 8.33 -0.49 8.75
N ARG A 59 9.49 -1.00 8.29
CA ARG A 59 9.60 -1.74 7.02
C ARG A 59 8.85 -3.06 7.02
N MET A 60 8.76 -3.74 8.17
CA MET A 60 8.01 -4.99 8.31
C MET A 60 6.49 -4.78 8.17
N MET A 61 5.97 -3.57 8.35
CA MET A 61 4.53 -3.30 8.17
C MET A 61 4.09 -3.17 6.69
N ILE A 62 5.00 -2.82 5.76
CA ILE A 62 4.66 -2.74 4.32
C ILE A 62 4.14 -4.08 3.75
N PRO A 63 4.84 -5.22 3.95
CA PRO A 63 4.43 -6.47 3.32
C PRO A 63 3.01 -6.90 3.71
N ASP A 64 2.58 -6.65 4.95
CA ASP A 64 1.21 -6.97 5.39
C ASP A 64 0.17 -6.13 4.66
N CYS A 65 0.34 -4.80 4.58
CA CYS A 65 -0.56 -3.94 3.81
C CYS A 65 -0.57 -4.30 2.31
N ARG A 66 0.57 -4.69 1.74
CA ARG A 66 0.66 -5.11 0.33
C ARG A 66 -0.01 -6.45 0.07
N LYS A 67 0.07 -7.39 1.02
CA LYS A 67 -0.52 -8.73 0.92
C LYS A 67 -2.04 -8.67 0.97
N ASP A 68 -2.60 -7.76 1.76
CA ASP A 68 -4.04 -7.51 1.83
C ASP A 68 -4.56 -6.74 0.62
N TRP A 69 -3.80 -5.77 0.09
CA TRP A 69 -4.22 -4.96 -1.05
C TRP A 69 -4.30 -5.73 -2.38
N ARG A 70 -3.31 -6.61 -2.65
CA ARG A 70 -3.16 -7.27 -3.96
C ARG A 70 -4.38 -8.11 -4.38
N PRO A 71 -5.01 -8.90 -3.49
CA PRO A 71 -6.26 -9.60 -3.77
C PRO A 71 -7.43 -8.65 -4.05
N HIS A 72 -7.53 -7.53 -3.31
CA HIS A 72 -8.60 -6.54 -3.52
C HIS A 72 -8.47 -5.86 -4.89
N PHE A 73 -7.26 -5.50 -5.31
CA PHE A 73 -6.99 -4.92 -6.61
C PHE A 73 -7.26 -5.90 -7.75
N ARG A 74 -6.74 -7.13 -7.66
CA ARG A 74 -6.99 -8.19 -8.66
C ARG A 74 -8.48 -8.51 -8.80
N ARG A 75 -9.23 -8.50 -7.68
CA ARG A 75 -10.69 -8.67 -7.70
C ARG A 75 -11.39 -7.51 -8.39
N LEU A 76 -10.89 -6.29 -8.29
CA LEU A 76 -11.46 -5.13 -8.98
C LEU A 76 -11.22 -5.21 -10.49
N GLU A 77 -10.00 -5.56 -10.91
CA GLU A 77 -9.66 -5.76 -12.34
C GLU A 77 -10.52 -6.85 -13.00
N SER A 78 -10.64 -8.02 -12.35
CA SER A 78 -11.47 -9.13 -12.85
C SER A 78 -12.95 -8.73 -12.97
N ASN A 79 -13.47 -7.91 -12.03
CA ASN A 79 -14.85 -7.42 -12.11
C ASN A 79 -15.06 -6.43 -13.27
N ILE A 80 -14.07 -5.57 -13.56
CA ILE A 80 -14.13 -4.64 -14.70
C ILE A 80 -14.04 -5.42 -16.02
N GLY A 81 -13.07 -6.33 -16.14
CA GLY A 81 -12.89 -7.17 -17.32
C GLY A 81 -14.13 -8.01 -17.65
N MET A 82 -14.77 -8.60 -16.62
CA MET A 82 -16.02 -9.33 -16.79
C MET A 82 -17.16 -8.39 -17.23
N HIS A 83 -17.24 -7.16 -16.72
CA HIS A 83 -18.28 -6.21 -17.14
C HIS A 83 -18.12 -5.76 -18.60
N ILE A 84 -16.89 -5.55 -19.06
CA ILE A 84 -16.58 -5.26 -20.46
C ILE A 84 -16.98 -6.47 -21.31
N PHE A 85 -16.55 -7.68 -20.94
CA PHE A 85 -16.89 -8.91 -21.67
C PHE A 85 -18.41 -9.17 -21.72
N THR A 86 -19.14 -9.00 -20.62
CA THR A 86 -20.60 -9.19 -20.59
C THR A 86 -21.32 -8.16 -21.46
N ARG A 87 -20.79 -6.93 -21.56
CA ARG A 87 -21.39 -5.86 -22.35
C ARG A 87 -21.10 -6.00 -23.85
N TYR A 88 -19.95 -6.56 -24.22
CA TYR A 88 -19.55 -6.80 -25.62
C TYR A 88 -19.98 -8.18 -26.17
N SER A 89 -20.20 -9.21 -25.34
CA SER A 89 -20.73 -10.51 -25.78
C SER A 89 -22.26 -10.60 -25.85
N LEU A 90 -23.00 -9.63 -25.28
CA LEU A 90 -24.46 -9.53 -25.40
C LEU A 90 -24.91 -8.57 -26.52
N THR A 91 -23.97 -8.05 -27.31
CA THR A 91 -24.23 -7.21 -28.50
C THR A 91 -23.87 -7.90 -29.82
N PHE A 92 -23.85 -9.24 -29.82
CA PHE A 92 -23.85 -10.07 -31.01
C PHE A 92 -24.94 -11.12 -30.91
#